data_AF-A0A956CXW9-F1
#
_entry.id   AF-A0A956CXW9-F1
#
_cell.length_a   1.000
_cell.length_b   1.000
_cell.length_c   1.000
_cell.angle_alpha   90.00
_cell.angle_beta   90.00
_cell.angle_gamma   90.00
#
_symmetry.space_group_name_H-M   'P 1'
#
loop_
_entity.id
_entity.type
_entity.pdbx_description
1 polymer ?
#
loop_
_entity_poly.entity_id
_entity_poly.type
_entity_poly.pdbx_seq_one_letter_code
_entity_poly.pdbx_strand_id
1 'polypeptide(L)'
;MEPCAAKEQQMYGSGSRGLGTSWALVVVIALTGCGGSEEAPDAGGGLSDGGGAGGPDAGTDAGPTTSDAGIDAGVDRCGDVICSASDRCHVSTCDPATGLCVEDDAPDGTVCADSDVCTEVSTCATGVCVAGGPVTDGTLCPCGECSAGACGLRVLGPTGAAPGTATPIAFAIDGTNAVIGNSYGGVTDEGSITTLPLAGGSPTAIATTFTGYPVLTVVGGTVYYTRGAEVWSVPVDGSAAP
;
A
#
# COMPACT_ATOMS: atom_id res chain seq x y z
N MET A 1 5.17 -12.13 2.92
CA MET A 1 4.56 -11.73 1.64
C MET A 1 3.89 -12.97 1.07
N GLU A 2 2.67 -13.24 1.50
CA GLU A 2 1.83 -14.27 0.88
C GLU A 2 1.17 -13.68 -0.38
N PRO A 3 1.02 -14.44 -1.47
CA PRO A 3 0.32 -13.96 -2.65
C PRO A 3 -1.18 -13.83 -2.33
N CYS A 4 -1.78 -12.71 -2.74
CA CYS A 4 -3.23 -12.53 -2.68
C CYS A 4 -3.92 -13.66 -3.46
N ALA A 5 -4.60 -14.56 -2.74
CA ALA A 5 -5.40 -15.61 -3.34
C ALA A 5 -6.69 -14.98 -3.90
N ALA A 6 -6.80 -14.90 -5.23
CA ALA A 6 -8.06 -14.59 -5.90
C ALA A 6 -9.03 -15.77 -5.72
N LYS A 7 -10.17 -15.56 -5.04
CA LYS A 7 -11.23 -16.58 -4.94
C LYS A 7 -12.50 -16.11 -5.64
N GLU A 8 -12.93 -16.96 -6.56
CA GLU A 8 -14.24 -17.08 -7.25
C GLU A 8 -14.91 -15.79 -7.76
N GLN A 9 -14.83 -15.61 -9.09
CA GLN A 9 -15.69 -14.70 -9.83
C GLN A 9 -17.10 -15.31 -9.94
N GLN A 10 -18.11 -14.70 -9.29
CA GLN A 10 -19.50 -15.01 -9.59
C GLN A 10 -20.10 -13.95 -10.51
N MET A 11 -20.33 -14.34 -11.76
CA MET A 11 -21.10 -13.55 -12.71
C MET A 11 -22.60 -13.68 -12.39
N TYR A 12 -23.22 -12.58 -11.97
CA TYR A 12 -24.69 -12.48 -11.89
C TYR A 12 -25.23 -11.68 -13.08
N GLY A 13 -25.93 -12.36 -13.99
CA GLY A 13 -26.71 -11.73 -15.04
C GLY A 13 -28.18 -11.67 -14.64
N SER A 14 -28.72 -10.49 -14.37
CA SER A 14 -30.16 -10.29 -14.22
C SER A 14 -30.73 -9.72 -15.53
N GLY A 15 -31.63 -10.48 -16.16
CA GLY A 15 -32.35 -10.08 -17.36
C GLY A 15 -33.75 -9.58 -17.05
N SER A 16 -34.16 -8.47 -17.67
CA SER A 16 -35.56 -8.08 -17.79
C SER A 16 -35.85 -7.57 -19.19
N ARG A 17 -36.75 -8.26 -19.90
CA ARG A 17 -37.26 -7.83 -21.22
C ARG A 17 -38.23 -6.66 -21.00
N GLY A 18 -37.84 -5.46 -21.36
CA GLY A 18 -38.70 -4.28 -21.28
C GLY A 18 -38.05 -3.04 -21.89
N LEU A 19 -38.56 -2.66 -23.07
CA LEU A 19 -38.33 -1.44 -23.85
C LEU A 19 -37.62 -0.29 -23.13
N GLY A 20 -36.39 0.03 -23.58
CA GLY A 20 -35.80 1.37 -23.42
C GLY A 20 -34.87 1.64 -22.24
N THR A 21 -34.26 0.63 -21.63
CA THR A 21 -33.31 0.84 -20.51
C THR A 21 -31.86 0.60 -20.96
N SER A 22 -31.00 1.58 -20.72
CA SER A 22 -29.54 1.44 -20.88
C SER A 22 -29.06 0.31 -19.99
N TRP A 23 -28.41 -0.67 -20.59
CA TRP A 23 -27.78 -1.78 -19.88
C TRP A 23 -26.51 -1.25 -19.22
N ALA A 24 -26.49 -1.22 -17.89
CA ALA A 24 -25.26 -1.00 -17.14
C ALA A 24 -24.84 -2.35 -16.56
N LEU A 25 -23.72 -2.90 -17.05
CA LEU A 25 -23.08 -4.05 -16.44
C LEU A 25 -22.42 -3.56 -15.13
N VAL A 26 -23.07 -3.81 -13.99
CA VAL A 26 -22.47 -3.51 -12.68
C VAL A 26 -21.63 -4.70 -12.25
N VAL A 27 -20.31 -4.61 -12.48
CA VAL A 27 -19.35 -5.56 -11.94
C VAL A 27 -19.04 -5.15 -10.50
N VAL A 28 -19.61 -5.85 -9.53
CA VAL A 28 -19.24 -5.69 -8.12
C VAL A 28 -17.98 -6.51 -7.88
N ILE A 29 -16.82 -5.86 -7.92
CA ILE A 29 -15.58 -6.46 -7.44
C ILE A 29 -15.57 -6.30 -5.92
N ALA A 30 -15.88 -7.37 -5.20
CA ALA A 30 -15.65 -7.42 -3.76
C ALA A 30 -14.14 -7.54 -3.53
N LEU A 31 -13.45 -6.39 -3.47
CA LEU A 31 -12.11 -6.34 -2.89
C LEU A 31 -12.31 -6.50 -1.39
N THR A 32 -12.04 -7.69 -0.85
CA THR A 32 -11.72 -7.81 0.57
C THR A 32 -10.55 -6.88 0.82
N GLY A 33 -10.81 -5.76 1.49
CA GLY A 33 -9.81 -4.76 1.79
C GLY A 33 -8.62 -5.43 2.49
N CYS A 34 -7.41 -5.11 2.05
CA CYS A 34 -6.27 -5.18 2.94
C CYS A 34 -6.60 -4.23 4.09
N GLY A 35 -6.98 -4.79 5.24
CA GLY A 35 -7.15 -4.01 6.45
C GLY A 35 -5.87 -3.23 6.71
N GLY A 36 -6.02 -1.93 6.93
CA GLY A 36 -4.96 -1.12 7.51
C GLY A 36 -4.55 -1.76 8.84
N SER A 37 -3.25 -1.87 9.07
CA SER A 37 -2.76 -2.01 10.44
C SER A 37 -3.04 -0.67 11.12
N GLU A 38 -4.10 -0.68 11.92
CA GLU A 38 -4.41 0.35 12.90
C GLU A 38 -3.13 0.71 13.66
N GLU A 39 -2.85 2.01 13.72
CA GLU A 39 -1.91 2.62 14.66
C GLU A 39 -2.13 2.02 16.06
N ALA A 40 -1.10 1.38 16.61
CA ALA A 40 -1.03 1.22 18.05
C ALA A 40 -0.58 2.56 18.63
N PRO A 41 -1.37 3.23 19.49
CA PRO A 41 -0.90 4.39 20.20
C PRO A 41 0.23 3.98 21.15
N ASP A 42 1.33 4.73 21.09
CA ASP A 42 2.36 4.77 22.11
C ASP A 42 1.70 4.97 23.49
N ALA A 43 1.88 3.99 24.37
CA ALA A 43 1.54 4.11 25.78
C ALA A 43 2.85 4.11 26.59
N GLY A 44 3.48 5.27 26.67
CA GLY A 44 4.28 5.64 27.84
C GLY A 44 3.36 6.10 28.96
N GLY A 45 3.59 5.63 30.20
CA GLY A 45 2.95 6.17 31.40
C GLY A 45 2.65 5.11 32.46
N GLY A 46 3.55 4.97 33.43
CA GLY A 46 3.46 3.99 34.51
C GLY A 46 2.46 4.34 35.61
N LEU A 47 2.17 3.34 36.45
CA LEU A 47 1.66 3.50 37.80
C LEU A 47 2.36 2.48 38.71
N SER A 48 3.05 3.02 39.71
CA SER A 48 3.60 2.33 40.85
C SER A 48 2.48 1.77 41.73
N ASP A 49 2.59 0.51 42.16
CA ASP A 49 1.96 0.05 43.39
C ASP A 49 3.01 -0.65 44.25
N GLY A 50 3.30 -0.05 45.40
CA GLY A 50 4.12 -0.63 46.45
C GLY A 50 3.34 -1.65 47.27
N GLY A 51 4.04 -2.68 47.76
CA GLY A 51 3.48 -3.63 48.71
C GLY A 51 4.51 -4.70 49.09
N GLY A 52 5.26 -4.45 50.15
CA GLY A 52 6.27 -5.37 50.66
C GLY A 52 5.72 -6.57 51.46
N ALA A 53 6.52 -7.62 51.51
CA ALA A 53 6.69 -8.58 52.61
C ALA A 53 8.09 -9.19 52.37
N GLY A 54 9.07 -9.10 53.26
CA GLY A 54 9.07 -9.63 54.63
C GLY A 54 9.75 -11.00 54.62
N GLY A 55 11.05 -11.06 54.91
CA GLY A 55 11.81 -12.31 55.09
C GLY A 55 13.31 -12.07 55.33
N PRO A 56 13.90 -12.60 56.44
CA PRO A 56 15.29 -12.36 56.83
C PRO A 56 16.24 -13.38 56.19
N ASP A 57 17.54 -13.06 56.18
CA ASP A 57 18.71 -13.96 56.31
C ASP A 57 19.93 -13.25 55.69
N ALA A 58 20.80 -12.62 56.49
CA ALA A 58 21.98 -13.23 57.12
C ALA A 58 23.08 -13.58 56.09
N GLY A 59 24.16 -12.80 56.07
CA GLY A 59 25.38 -13.18 55.32
C GLY A 59 26.42 -12.08 55.10
N THR A 60 27.22 -11.82 56.14
CA THR A 60 28.67 -11.51 56.13
C THR A 60 29.23 -10.34 55.30
N ASP A 61 29.71 -9.33 56.03
CA ASP A 61 31.05 -8.72 55.93
C ASP A 61 31.68 -8.53 54.54
N ALA A 62 31.62 -7.30 54.04
CA ALA A 62 32.81 -6.49 53.74
C ALA A 62 32.36 -5.10 53.25
N GLY A 63 31.97 -4.22 54.18
CA GLY A 63 32.00 -2.80 53.88
C GLY A 63 33.44 -2.31 53.94
N PRO A 64 33.91 -1.44 53.01
CA PRO A 64 34.94 -0.50 53.40
C PRO A 64 34.27 0.52 54.33
N THR A 65 34.62 0.48 55.60
CA THR A 65 34.38 1.60 56.50
C THR A 65 35.26 2.77 56.06
N THR A 66 34.70 3.68 55.27
CA THR A 66 35.17 5.06 55.22
C THR A 66 34.07 5.93 55.78
N SER A 67 34.17 6.14 57.08
CA SER A 67 33.57 7.22 57.85
C SER A 67 33.92 8.58 57.25
N ASP A 68 32.94 9.48 57.32
CA ASP A 68 32.98 10.92 57.03
C ASP A 68 34.39 11.55 56.95
N ALA A 69 34.80 11.84 55.72
CA ALA A 69 35.78 12.88 55.40
C ALA A 69 35.59 13.34 53.95
N GLY A 70 34.74 14.35 53.75
CA GLY A 70 34.70 15.16 52.52
C GLY A 70 33.48 14.93 51.63
N ILE A 71 32.76 16.03 51.38
CA ILE A 71 32.05 16.24 50.12
C ILE A 71 33.08 16.04 48.98
N ASP A 72 32.70 15.38 47.87
CA ASP A 72 33.47 15.11 46.63
C ASP A 72 34.11 13.71 46.40
N ALA A 73 33.35 12.64 46.58
CA ALA A 73 33.63 11.37 45.88
C ALA A 73 32.37 10.78 45.23
N GLY A 74 32.11 11.23 44.01
CA GLY A 74 31.36 10.47 42.99
C GLY A 74 29.96 10.01 43.38
N VAL A 75 29.09 10.93 43.80
CA VAL A 75 27.65 10.64 43.78
C VAL A 75 27.27 10.48 42.32
N ASP A 76 27.11 9.23 41.86
CA ASP A 76 26.53 8.95 40.56
C ASP A 76 25.05 9.36 40.61
N ARG A 77 24.79 10.62 40.27
CA ARG A 77 23.44 11.19 40.26
C ARG A 77 22.57 10.63 39.14
N CYS A 78 23.12 9.81 38.25
CA CYS A 78 22.42 9.20 37.13
C CYS A 78 22.15 7.71 37.33
N GLY A 79 22.60 7.09 38.42
CA GLY A 79 22.53 5.64 38.65
C GLY A 79 21.12 5.04 38.55
N ASP A 80 20.08 5.80 38.92
CA ASP A 80 18.67 5.40 38.83
C ASP A 80 17.82 6.35 37.95
N VAL A 81 18.46 7.25 37.18
CA VAL A 81 17.75 8.24 36.36
C VAL A 81 17.51 7.67 34.96
N ILE A 82 16.24 7.41 34.65
CA ILE A 82 15.81 7.06 33.29
C ILE A 82 15.32 8.35 32.61
N CYS A 83 16.06 8.78 31.61
CA CYS A 83 15.69 9.91 30.76
C CYS A 83 14.96 9.40 29.51
N SER A 84 13.78 9.95 29.25
CA SER A 84 13.00 9.68 28.04
C SER A 84 13.06 10.91 27.14
N ALA A 85 13.33 10.71 25.85
CA ALA A 85 13.24 11.78 24.86
C ALA A 85 11.78 12.17 24.60
N SER A 86 11.56 13.45 24.31
CA SER A 86 10.22 13.98 23.97
C SER A 86 9.68 13.42 22.65
N ASP A 87 10.54 13.23 21.65
CA ASP A 87 10.19 12.64 20.35
C ASP A 87 11.38 11.92 19.71
N ARG A 88 11.19 11.38 18.49
CA ARG A 88 12.20 10.65 17.72
C ARG A 88 13.38 11.52 17.25
N CYS A 89 13.24 12.84 17.27
CA CYS A 89 14.25 13.82 16.90
C CYS A 89 14.98 14.46 18.08
N HIS A 90 14.67 14.03 19.30
CA HIS A 90 15.42 14.41 20.48
C HIS A 90 16.05 13.16 21.10
N VAL A 91 17.18 13.36 21.77
CA VAL A 91 17.79 12.38 22.65
C VAL A 91 17.87 12.98 24.04
N SER A 92 17.59 12.17 25.07
CA SER A 92 17.66 12.64 26.44
C SER A 92 18.75 11.87 27.19
N THR A 93 19.64 12.60 27.86
CA THR A 93 20.74 12.02 28.65
C THR A 93 20.78 12.64 30.04
N CYS A 94 21.21 11.87 31.05
CA CYS A 94 21.35 12.39 32.40
C CYS A 94 22.67 13.15 32.54
N ASP A 95 22.60 14.39 33.04
CA ASP A 95 23.78 15.17 33.41
C ASP A 95 24.34 14.66 34.76
N PRO A 96 25.55 14.07 34.79
CA PRO A 96 26.13 13.52 36.01
C PRO A 96 26.42 14.58 37.08
N ALA A 97 26.53 15.87 36.71
CA ALA A 97 26.74 16.94 37.67
C ALA A 97 25.46 17.24 38.47
N THR A 98 24.30 17.27 37.80
CA THR A 98 23.02 17.70 38.38
C THR A 98 22.07 16.55 38.72
N GLY A 99 22.21 15.40 38.07
CA GLY A 99 21.24 14.29 38.13
C GLY A 99 19.95 14.59 37.36
N LEU A 100 19.94 15.62 36.50
CA LEU A 100 18.79 16.02 35.72
C LEU A 100 18.93 15.52 34.28
N CYS A 101 17.81 15.21 33.65
CA CYS A 101 17.78 14.92 32.22
C CYS A 101 17.93 16.20 31.41
N VAL A 102 18.84 16.16 30.45
CA VAL A 102 19.07 17.20 29.46
C VAL A 102 18.66 16.64 28.09
N GLU A 103 17.93 17.42 27.32
CA GLU A 103 17.59 17.07 25.94
C GLU A 103 18.56 17.74 24.96
N ASP A 104 18.97 16.95 23.98
CA ASP A 104 19.75 17.38 22.83
C ASP A 104 19.05 16.92 21.54
N ASP A 105 19.37 17.58 20.43
CA ASP A 105 18.88 17.18 19.11
C ASP A 105 19.49 15.82 18.72
N ALA A 106 18.65 14.92 18.20
CA ALA A 106 19.13 13.71 17.54
C ALA A 106 19.94 14.08 16.29
N PRO A 107 20.88 13.23 15.84
CA PRO A 107 21.66 13.49 14.62
C PRO A 107 20.76 13.76 13.41
N ASP A 108 21.13 14.75 12.61
CA ASP A 108 20.46 15.03 11.34
C ASP A 108 20.43 13.77 10.46
N GLY A 109 19.27 13.48 9.87
CA GLY A 109 19.03 12.26 9.10
C GLY A 109 18.44 11.09 9.91
N THR A 110 18.28 11.22 11.23
CA THR A 110 17.57 10.21 12.04
C THR A 110 16.13 10.06 11.55
N VAL A 111 15.68 8.83 11.30
CA VAL A 111 14.30 8.56 10.84
C VAL A 111 13.33 8.87 11.97
N CYS A 112 12.41 9.80 11.71
CA CYS A 112 11.45 10.27 12.72
C CYS A 112 10.01 9.83 12.45
N ALA A 113 9.67 9.56 11.19
CA ALA A 113 8.40 8.95 10.81
C ALA A 113 8.62 7.96 9.67
N ASP A 114 7.83 6.90 9.67
CA ASP A 114 7.86 5.90 8.61
C ASP A 114 7.44 6.50 7.26
N SER A 115 8.02 5.98 6.18
CA SER A 115 7.62 6.31 4.81
C SER A 115 6.38 5.51 4.42
N ASP A 116 5.44 6.14 3.73
CA ASP A 116 4.47 5.42 2.89
C ASP A 116 5.13 5.12 1.53
N VAL A 117 4.60 4.19 0.75
CA VAL A 117 5.13 3.83 -0.58
C VAL A 117 5.21 5.05 -1.52
N CYS A 118 4.40 6.08 -1.27
CA CYS A 118 4.37 7.32 -2.04
C CYS A 118 5.03 8.53 -1.37
N THR A 119 5.59 8.38 -0.17
CA THR A 119 6.31 9.45 0.53
C THR A 119 7.72 9.00 0.87
N GLU A 120 8.68 9.91 0.77
CA GLU A 120 10.03 9.62 1.25
C GLU A 120 10.03 9.52 2.78
N VAL A 121 11.07 8.89 3.32
CA VAL A 121 11.23 8.78 4.78
C VAL A 121 11.40 10.17 5.39
N SER A 122 10.72 10.43 6.51
CA SER A 122 10.86 11.68 7.23
C SER A 122 12.10 11.61 8.12
N THR A 123 12.89 12.69 8.13
CA THR A 123 14.16 12.72 8.86
C THR A 123 14.29 13.95 9.74
N CYS A 124 15.01 13.80 10.84
CA CYS A 124 15.32 14.90 11.74
C CYS A 124 16.29 15.88 11.08
N ALA A 125 16.00 17.17 11.19
CA ALA A 125 16.93 18.25 10.91
C ALA A 125 16.81 19.28 12.04
N THR A 126 17.90 19.53 12.77
CA THR A 126 17.94 20.52 13.86
C THR A 126 16.81 20.32 14.90
N GLY A 127 16.65 19.10 15.41
CA GLY A 127 15.62 18.74 16.39
C GLY A 127 14.19 18.66 15.86
N VAL A 128 13.96 18.94 14.57
CA VAL A 128 12.62 18.94 13.95
C VAL A 128 12.48 17.78 12.97
N CYS A 129 11.39 17.03 13.06
CA CYS A 129 11.05 16.01 12.07
C CYS A 129 10.60 16.68 10.77
N VAL A 130 11.46 16.65 9.74
CA VAL A 130 11.16 17.17 8.41
C VAL A 130 10.49 16.06 7.60
N ALA A 131 9.29 16.34 7.11
CA ALA A 131 8.55 15.42 6.27
C ALA A 131 9.33 15.11 4.99
N GLY A 132 9.38 13.83 4.62
CA GLY A 132 9.92 13.40 3.34
C GLY A 132 9.12 13.98 2.16
N GLY A 133 9.78 14.18 1.03
CA GLY A 133 9.12 14.64 -0.19
C GLY A 133 8.16 13.59 -0.78
N PRO A 134 7.29 13.97 -1.73
CA PRO A 134 6.55 12.99 -2.50
C PRO A 134 7.51 12.15 -3.35
N VAL A 135 7.27 10.84 -3.39
CA VAL A 135 7.92 9.96 -4.38
C VAL A 135 7.48 10.39 -5.79
N THR A 136 8.32 10.10 -6.80
CA THR A 136 8.06 10.47 -8.19
C THR A 136 6.69 9.97 -8.67
N ASP A 137 5.90 10.88 -9.26
CA ASP A 137 4.60 10.56 -9.84
C ASP A 137 4.72 9.40 -10.86
N GLY A 138 3.76 8.48 -10.82
CA GLY A 138 3.75 7.26 -11.65
C GLY A 138 4.54 6.09 -11.08
N THR A 139 5.16 6.25 -9.89
CA THR A 139 5.71 5.09 -9.16
C THR A 139 4.58 4.15 -8.74
N LEU A 140 4.73 2.86 -9.01
CA LEU A 140 3.73 1.86 -8.68
C LEU A 140 3.61 1.67 -7.16
N CYS A 141 2.39 1.62 -6.67
CA CYS A 141 2.04 1.39 -5.28
C CYS A 141 0.89 0.38 -5.17
N PRO A 142 0.60 -0.18 -3.98
CA PRO A 142 -0.33 -1.31 -3.85
C PRO A 142 -1.74 -1.08 -4.40
N CYS A 143 -2.27 0.16 -4.37
CA CYS A 143 -3.59 0.48 -4.94
C CYS A 143 -3.55 1.26 -6.27
N GLY A 144 -2.38 1.42 -6.89
CA GLY A 144 -2.25 2.02 -8.21
C GLY A 144 -0.92 2.74 -8.41
N GLU A 145 -0.97 4.06 -8.54
CA GLU A 145 0.21 4.91 -8.75
C GLU A 145 0.26 6.06 -7.75
N CYS A 146 1.48 6.44 -7.39
CA CYS A 146 1.72 7.63 -6.61
C CYS A 146 1.39 8.88 -7.43
N SER A 147 0.58 9.76 -6.85
CA SER A 147 0.34 11.11 -7.34
C SER A 147 0.30 12.06 -6.16
N ALA A 148 1.17 13.08 -6.18
CA ALA A 148 1.27 14.08 -5.12
C ALA A 148 1.43 13.49 -3.70
N GLY A 149 2.23 12.44 -3.56
CA GLY A 149 2.51 11.80 -2.26
C GLY A 149 1.45 10.81 -1.77
N ALA A 150 0.38 10.58 -2.54
CA ALA A 150 -0.68 9.63 -2.19
C ALA A 150 -0.78 8.50 -3.23
N CYS A 151 -1.03 7.29 -2.76
CA CYS A 151 -1.33 6.16 -3.64
C CYS A 151 -2.79 6.26 -4.12
N GLY A 152 -2.98 6.41 -5.43
CA GLY A 152 -4.28 6.66 -6.05
C GLY A 152 -4.62 5.69 -7.17
N LEU A 153 -5.83 5.84 -7.71
CA LEU A 153 -6.29 5.05 -8.86
C LEU A 153 -5.38 5.29 -10.07
N ARG A 154 -4.81 4.21 -10.57
CA ARG A 154 -4.06 4.18 -11.83
C ARG A 154 -5.00 3.95 -13.01
N VAL A 155 -5.01 4.86 -13.99
CA VAL A 155 -5.70 4.65 -15.27
C VAL A 155 -4.74 3.94 -16.23
N LEU A 156 -5.01 2.66 -16.52
CA LEU A 156 -4.16 1.85 -17.42
C LEU A 156 -4.28 2.25 -18.90
N GLY A 157 -5.35 2.96 -19.29
CA GLY A 157 -5.56 3.52 -20.62
C GLY A 157 -7.05 3.67 -21.00
N PRO A 158 -7.37 4.24 -22.19
CA PRO A 158 -6.48 4.95 -23.12
C PRO A 158 -6.59 6.49 -23.00
N THR A 159 -5.45 7.19 -23.05
CA THR A 159 -5.34 8.65 -23.23
C THR A 159 -5.40 9.08 -24.71
N GLY A 160 -6.04 8.27 -25.57
CA GLY A 160 -6.11 8.52 -27.01
C GLY A 160 -6.99 7.51 -27.74
N ALA A 161 -8.29 7.51 -27.46
CA ALA A 161 -9.25 6.73 -28.25
C ALA A 161 -9.11 7.07 -29.74
N ALA A 162 -8.99 6.04 -30.58
CA ALA A 162 -9.21 6.17 -32.02
C ALA A 162 -10.63 6.73 -32.28
N PRO A 163 -10.85 7.50 -33.36
CA PRO A 163 -12.13 8.15 -33.64
C PRO A 163 -13.22 7.09 -33.90
N GLY A 164 -14.07 6.89 -32.91
CA GLY A 164 -15.22 5.99 -32.93
C GLY A 164 -15.72 5.80 -31.50
N THR A 165 -17.03 5.69 -31.30
CA THR A 165 -17.70 5.45 -30.01
C THR A 165 -17.44 4.03 -29.51
N ALA A 166 -16.16 3.68 -29.28
CA ALA A 166 -15.77 2.43 -28.67
C ALA A 166 -16.29 2.40 -27.23
N THR A 167 -17.28 1.56 -26.98
CA THR A 167 -17.77 1.29 -25.63
C THR A 167 -17.15 -0.02 -25.16
N PRO A 168 -16.38 -0.03 -24.06
CA PRO A 168 -15.92 -1.29 -23.48
C PRO A 168 -17.14 -2.01 -22.90
N ILE A 169 -17.37 -3.24 -23.35
CA ILE A 169 -18.54 -4.03 -22.98
C ILE A 169 -18.18 -5.33 -22.26
N ALA A 170 -16.94 -5.78 -22.38
CA ALA A 170 -16.42 -6.99 -21.76
C ALA A 170 -14.99 -6.77 -21.27
N PHE A 171 -14.66 -7.43 -20.17
CA PHE A 171 -13.40 -7.23 -19.48
C PHE A 171 -12.93 -8.53 -18.82
N ALA A 172 -11.63 -8.82 -18.91
CA ALA A 172 -10.98 -9.88 -18.15
C ALA A 172 -9.53 -9.52 -17.83
N ILE A 173 -8.95 -10.24 -16.87
CA ILE A 173 -7.56 -10.08 -16.43
C ILE A 173 -6.91 -11.47 -16.35
N ASP A 174 -5.68 -11.59 -16.84
CA ASP A 174 -4.87 -12.82 -16.77
C ASP A 174 -3.72 -12.76 -15.74
N GLY A 175 -3.61 -11.64 -15.02
CA GLY A 175 -2.55 -11.32 -14.06
C GLY A 175 -1.43 -10.45 -14.63
N THR A 176 -1.31 -10.35 -15.95
CA THR A 176 -0.30 -9.54 -16.66
C THR A 176 -0.94 -8.47 -17.55
N ASN A 177 -2.10 -8.77 -18.13
CA ASN A 177 -2.81 -7.94 -19.09
C ASN A 177 -4.29 -7.79 -18.69
N ALA A 178 -4.81 -6.58 -18.90
CA ALA A 178 -6.24 -6.34 -19.03
C ALA A 178 -6.66 -6.63 -20.48
N VAL A 179 -7.72 -7.41 -20.65
CA VAL A 179 -8.32 -7.72 -21.95
C VAL A 179 -9.67 -7.04 -22.04
N ILE A 180 -9.84 -6.19 -23.04
CA ILE A 180 -11.00 -5.31 -23.19
C ILE A 180 -11.68 -5.67 -24.51
N GLY A 181 -12.94 -6.10 -24.42
CA GLY A 181 -13.84 -6.27 -25.55
C GLY A 181 -14.62 -4.99 -25.78
N ASN A 182 -14.46 -4.37 -26.94
CA ASN A 182 -15.15 -3.14 -27.32
C ASN A 182 -16.25 -3.43 -28.34
N SER A 183 -17.29 -2.61 -28.29
CA SER A 183 -18.31 -2.50 -29.34
C SER A 183 -18.41 -1.06 -29.84
N TYR A 184 -18.46 -0.89 -31.16
CA TYR A 184 -18.58 0.40 -31.82
C TYR A 184 -20.04 0.64 -32.21
N GLY A 185 -20.84 1.07 -31.23
CA GLY A 185 -22.23 1.42 -31.45
C GLY A 185 -22.35 2.65 -32.35
N GLY A 186 -22.76 2.46 -33.60
CA GLY A 186 -23.17 3.54 -34.51
C GLY A 186 -22.47 3.60 -35.86
N VAL A 187 -21.47 2.75 -36.17
CA VAL A 187 -20.81 2.79 -37.49
C VAL A 187 -20.86 1.48 -38.28
N THR A 188 -20.80 0.28 -37.70
CA THR A 188 -20.86 -0.99 -38.48
C THR A 188 -21.16 -2.28 -37.66
N ASP A 189 -21.67 -2.22 -36.43
CA ASP A 189 -21.74 -3.39 -35.50
C ASP A 189 -20.37 -4.06 -35.26
N GLU A 190 -19.27 -3.39 -35.59
CA GLU A 190 -17.93 -3.92 -35.40
C GLU A 190 -17.53 -3.92 -33.92
N GLY A 191 -16.83 -4.97 -33.52
CA GLY A 191 -16.22 -5.18 -32.22
C GLY A 191 -14.71 -5.39 -32.35
N SER A 192 -14.01 -5.13 -31.25
CA SER A 192 -12.58 -5.40 -31.14
C SER A 192 -12.25 -6.00 -29.78
N ILE A 193 -11.14 -6.72 -29.72
CA ILE A 193 -10.52 -7.17 -28.48
C ILE A 193 -9.13 -6.57 -28.44
N THR A 194 -8.86 -5.88 -27.33
CA THR A 194 -7.62 -5.16 -27.10
C THR A 194 -7.01 -5.66 -25.80
N THR A 195 -5.72 -5.97 -25.81
CA THR A 195 -4.96 -6.26 -24.60
C THR A 195 -4.16 -5.04 -24.18
N LEU A 196 -4.04 -4.84 -22.87
CA LEU A 196 -3.37 -3.71 -22.27
C LEU A 196 -2.52 -4.21 -21.09
N PRO A 197 -1.19 -4.05 -21.13
CA PRO A 197 -0.34 -4.51 -20.04
C PRO A 197 -0.68 -3.79 -18.72
N LEU A 198 -0.82 -4.55 -17.64
CA LEU A 198 -1.08 -3.99 -16.30
C LEU A 198 0.10 -3.17 -15.77
N ALA A 199 1.32 -3.46 -16.25
CA ALA A 199 2.52 -2.67 -15.96
C ALA A 199 2.51 -1.30 -16.68
N GLY A 200 1.55 -1.06 -17.58
CA GLY A 200 1.50 0.11 -18.45
C GLY A 200 2.11 -0.19 -19.82
N GLY A 201 1.73 0.62 -20.81
CA GLY A 201 2.10 0.44 -22.20
C GLY A 201 0.95 0.80 -23.14
N SER A 202 1.17 0.62 -24.44
CA SER A 202 0.13 0.88 -25.44
C SER A 202 -0.83 -0.31 -25.57
N PRO A 203 -2.15 -0.06 -25.65
CA PRO A 203 -3.11 -1.10 -25.96
C PRO A 203 -2.83 -1.73 -27.33
N THR A 204 -2.91 -3.05 -27.43
CA THR A 204 -2.70 -3.82 -28.65
C THR A 204 -3.99 -4.53 -29.06
N ALA A 205 -4.47 -4.31 -30.29
CA ALA A 205 -5.62 -5.02 -30.79
C ALA A 205 -5.22 -6.45 -31.20
N ILE A 206 -5.88 -7.45 -30.63
CA ILE A 206 -5.64 -8.88 -30.89
C ILE A 206 -6.75 -9.53 -31.72
N ALA A 207 -7.92 -8.89 -31.79
CA ALA A 207 -8.98 -9.23 -32.72
C ALA A 207 -9.75 -7.96 -33.12
N THR A 208 -10.06 -7.80 -34.39
CA THR A 208 -10.79 -6.64 -34.92
C THR A 208 -11.81 -7.08 -35.97
N THR A 209 -12.66 -6.16 -36.44
CA THR A 209 -13.51 -6.36 -37.63
C THR A 209 -14.52 -7.51 -37.52
N PHE A 210 -14.96 -7.85 -36.31
CA PHE A 210 -16.00 -8.84 -36.09
C PHE A 210 -17.31 -8.18 -35.68
N THR A 211 -18.45 -8.79 -36.02
CA THR A 211 -19.75 -8.21 -35.70
C THR A 211 -20.29 -8.71 -34.37
N GLY A 212 -20.93 -7.80 -33.62
CA GLY A 212 -21.68 -8.12 -32.40
C GLY A 212 -20.98 -7.74 -31.10
N TYR A 213 -21.53 -8.26 -30.00
CA TYR A 213 -21.10 -7.95 -28.63
C TYR A 213 -20.20 -9.08 -28.11
N PRO A 214 -18.87 -8.90 -28.04
CA PRO A 214 -18.00 -9.94 -27.51
C PRO A 214 -18.26 -10.15 -26.02
N VAL A 215 -18.52 -11.38 -25.61
CA VAL A 215 -18.27 -11.86 -24.26
C VAL A 215 -16.93 -12.59 -24.30
N LEU A 216 -16.10 -12.41 -23.28
CA LEU A 216 -14.75 -12.99 -23.27
C LEU A 216 -14.38 -13.57 -21.90
N THR A 217 -13.43 -14.49 -21.92
CA THR A 217 -12.73 -15.01 -20.75
C THR A 217 -11.27 -15.29 -21.10
N VAL A 218 -10.39 -15.37 -20.11
CA VAL A 218 -8.98 -15.69 -20.32
C VAL A 218 -8.62 -16.94 -19.52
N VAL A 219 -8.03 -17.92 -20.20
CA VAL A 219 -7.58 -19.17 -19.58
C VAL A 219 -6.20 -19.50 -20.12
N GLY A 220 -5.21 -19.62 -19.23
CA GLY A 220 -3.85 -20.05 -19.60
C GLY A 220 -3.18 -19.19 -20.68
N GLY A 221 -3.36 -17.87 -20.64
CA GLY A 221 -2.80 -16.94 -21.65
C GLY A 221 -3.52 -16.95 -23.00
N THR A 222 -4.71 -17.56 -23.08
CA THR A 222 -5.55 -17.55 -24.28
C THR A 222 -6.86 -16.83 -23.98
N VAL A 223 -7.22 -15.88 -24.83
CA VAL A 223 -8.52 -15.20 -24.82
C VAL A 223 -9.51 -16.04 -25.61
N TYR A 224 -10.61 -16.43 -24.96
CA TYR A 224 -11.76 -17.06 -25.61
C TYR A 224 -12.88 -16.05 -25.69
N TYR A 225 -13.48 -15.87 -26.86
CA TYR A 225 -14.48 -14.85 -27.08
C TYR A 225 -15.57 -15.28 -28.07
N THR A 226 -16.74 -14.65 -27.96
CA THR A 226 -17.86 -14.89 -28.88
C THR A 226 -17.79 -13.94 -30.06
N ARG A 227 -18.01 -14.47 -31.26
CA ARG A 227 -18.25 -13.72 -32.50
C ARG A 227 -19.53 -14.25 -33.13
N GLY A 228 -20.61 -13.48 -33.04
CA GLY A 228 -21.95 -13.99 -33.42
C GLY A 228 -22.31 -15.25 -32.62
N ALA A 229 -22.55 -16.37 -33.32
CA ALA A 229 -22.86 -17.66 -32.72
C ALA A 229 -21.63 -18.58 -32.51
N GLU A 230 -20.44 -18.11 -32.86
CA GLU A 230 -19.21 -18.90 -32.82
C GLU A 230 -18.31 -18.51 -31.64
N VAL A 231 -17.52 -19.47 -31.16
CA VAL A 231 -16.49 -19.24 -30.15
C VAL A 231 -15.13 -19.27 -30.83
N TRP A 232 -14.36 -18.21 -30.62
CA TRP A 232 -13.03 -18.00 -31.17
C TRP A 232 -12.00 -17.92 -30.04
N SER A 233 -10.75 -18.23 -30.35
CA SER A 233 -9.65 -18.13 -29.40
C SER A 233 -8.44 -17.46 -30.02
N VAL A 234 -7.79 -16.56 -29.28
CA VAL A 234 -6.54 -15.90 -29.68
C VAL A 234 -5.61 -15.79 -28.48
N PRO A 235 -4.29 -15.99 -28.64
CA PRO A 235 -3.31 -15.71 -27.59
C PRO A 235 -3.39 -14.26 -27.10
N VAL A 236 -3.14 -14.03 -25.81
CA VAL A 236 -3.15 -12.68 -25.21
C VAL A 236 -2.08 -11.74 -25.78
N ASP A 237 -1.02 -12.30 -26.36
CA ASP A 237 0.05 -11.58 -27.04
C ASP A 237 -0.25 -11.29 -28.52
N GLY A 238 -1.40 -11.74 -29.04
CA GLY A 238 -1.81 -11.55 -30.43
C GLY A 238 -1.04 -12.40 -31.45
N SER A 239 -0.18 -13.32 -31.01
CA SER A 239 0.72 -14.10 -31.86
C SER A 239 0.05 -15.05 -32.87
N ALA A 240 -1.27 -15.26 -32.77
CA ALA A 240 -2.04 -16.10 -33.69
C ALA A 240 -3.20 -15.38 -34.39
N ALA A 241 -3.20 -14.04 -34.44
CA ALA A 241 -4.19 -13.31 -35.24
C ALA A 241 -3.91 -13.53 -36.75
N PRO A 242 -4.82 -14.11 -37.54
CA PRO A 242 -4.70 -14.16 -39.00
C PRO A 242 -4.90 -12.78 -39.65
#